data_AF-I3YG70-F1
#
_entry.id   AF-I3YG70-F1
#
_cell.length_a   1.000
_cell.length_b   1.000
_cell.length_c   1.000
_cell.angle_alpha   90.00
_cell.angle_beta   90.00
_cell.angle_gamma   90.00
#
_symmetry.space_group_name_H-M   'P 1'
#
loop_
_entity.id
_entity.type
_entity.pdbx_description
1 polymer ?
#
loop_
_entity_poly.entity_id
_entity_poly.type
_entity_poly.pdbx_seq_one_letter_code
_entity_poly.pdbx_strand_id
1 'polypeptide(L)'
;MQHLLAQLSADDLAHLEPRVLESRLGDLIRRYVHQRSTDLADTVIRHIEALYLHPDLCKDPDRQCAYRRFACHWRCLAAQTRTGARRDTPFTA
;
A
#
# COMPACT_ATOMS: atom_id res chain seq x y z
N MET A 1 8.69 -3.84 20.31
CA MET A 1 7.22 -3.77 20.33
C MET A 1 6.69 -3.00 19.11
N GLN A 2 6.88 -3.50 17.87
CA GLN A 2 6.37 -2.83 16.64
C GLN A 2 5.67 -3.78 15.65
N HIS A 3 5.53 -5.07 15.98
CA HIS A 3 4.86 -6.05 15.10
C HIS A 3 3.34 -6.15 15.29
N LEU A 4 2.76 -5.52 16.32
CA LEU A 4 1.35 -5.75 16.69
C LEU A 4 0.33 -4.96 15.83
N LEU A 5 0.78 -3.95 15.07
CA LEU A 5 -0.11 -3.12 14.24
C LEU A 5 -0.18 -3.59 12.77
N ALA A 6 0.69 -4.51 12.35
CA ALA A 6 0.76 -5.00 10.97
C ALA A 6 -0.29 -6.08 10.65
N GLN A 7 -1.05 -6.55 11.65
CA GLN A 7 -2.08 -7.59 11.51
C GLN A 7 -3.50 -7.07 11.76
N LEU A 8 -3.78 -5.81 11.39
CA LEU A 8 -5.16 -5.45 11.06
C LEU A 8 -5.53 -6.31 9.84
N SER A 9 -6.24 -7.40 10.10
CA SER A 9 -6.65 -8.35 9.08
C SER A 9 -7.43 -7.59 8.00
N ALA A 10 -7.29 -7.98 6.73
CA ALA A 10 -8.02 -7.33 5.63
C ALA A 10 -9.53 -7.23 5.90
N ASP A 11 -10.04 -8.15 6.72
CA ASP A 11 -11.40 -8.19 7.24
C ASP A 11 -11.72 -7.00 8.18
N ASP A 12 -10.88 -6.70 9.17
CA ASP A 12 -11.02 -5.52 10.03
C ASP A 12 -10.95 -4.21 9.25
N LEU A 13 -10.13 -4.18 8.19
CA LEU A 13 -10.01 -3.03 7.30
C LEU A 13 -11.28 -2.81 6.47
N ALA A 14 -11.96 -3.89 6.05
CA ALA A 14 -13.19 -3.80 5.26
C ALA A 14 -14.39 -3.25 6.06
N HIS A 15 -14.33 -3.28 7.40
CA HIS A 15 -15.36 -2.74 8.29
C HIS A 15 -15.14 -1.27 8.68
N LEU A 16 -13.97 -0.70 8.34
CA LEU A 16 -13.66 0.70 8.64
C LEU A 16 -14.31 1.64 7.62
N GLU A 17 -14.79 2.78 8.10
CA GLU A 17 -15.25 3.83 7.21
C GLU A 17 -14.18 4.25 6.19
N PRO A 18 -14.57 4.54 4.93
CA PRO A 18 -13.62 4.86 3.87
C PRO A 18 -12.74 6.07 4.21
N ARG A 19 -13.26 7.07 4.93
CA ARG A 19 -12.46 8.23 5.40
C ARG A 19 -11.33 7.84 6.36
N VAL A 20 -11.57 6.83 7.19
CA VAL A 20 -10.57 6.32 8.15
C VAL A 20 -9.49 5.55 7.40
N LEU A 21 -9.88 4.73 6.43
CA LEU A 21 -8.95 4.03 5.53
C LEU A 21 -8.09 5.03 4.74
N GLU A 22 -8.66 6.10 4.20
CA GLU A 22 -7.93 7.15 3.48
C GLU A 22 -6.94 7.89 4.39
N SER A 23 -7.35 8.21 5.62
CA SER A 23 -6.46 8.86 6.61
C SER A 23 -5.28 7.96 6.98
N ARG A 24 -5.52 6.68 7.23
CA ARG A 24 -4.47 5.69 7.53
C ARG A 24 -3.55 5.47 6.32
N LEU A 25 -4.12 5.42 5.11
CA LEU A 25 -3.37 5.34 3.87
C LEU A 25 -2.42 6.53 3.73
N GLY A 26 -2.88 7.75 4.01
CA GLY A 26 -2.04 8.94 4.02
C GLY A 26 -0.84 8.83 4.97
N ASP A 27 -1.05 8.32 6.19
CA ASP A 27 0.02 8.12 7.17
C ASP A 27 1.05 7.08 6.70
N LEU A 28 0.58 5.96 6.11
CA LEU A 28 1.43 4.92 5.54
C LEU A 28 2.27 5.44 4.37
N ILE A 29 1.68 6.22 3.47
CA ILE A 29 2.40 6.84 2.35
C ILE A 29 3.46 7.81 2.87
N ARG A 30 3.11 8.61 3.89
CA ARG A 30 4.06 9.54 4.51
C ARG A 30 5.23 8.79 5.13
N ARG A 31 4.97 7.69 5.85
CA ARG A 31 6.02 6.80 6.39
C ARG A 31 6.88 6.20 5.29
N TYR A 32 6.28 5.73 4.19
CA TYR A 32 7.01 5.19 3.04
C TYR A 32 7.94 6.23 2.38
N VAL A 33 7.49 7.47 2.26
CA VAL A 33 8.32 8.56 1.71
C VAL A 33 9.53 8.84 2.61
N HIS A 34 9.36 8.78 3.93
CA HIS A 34 10.46 8.97 4.88
C HIS A 34 11.37 7.73 4.96
N GLN A 35 10.80 6.53 4.86
CA GLN A 35 11.50 5.26 4.94
C GLN A 35 10.96 4.32 3.85
N ARG A 36 11.68 4.23 2.74
CA ARG A 36 11.30 3.37 1.62
C ARG A 36 11.53 1.91 1.99
N SER A 37 10.47 1.24 2.41
CA SER A 37 10.48 -0.18 2.75
C SER A 37 9.45 -0.94 1.94
N THR A 38 9.83 -2.12 1.45
CA THR A 38 8.94 -2.99 0.69
C THR A 38 7.73 -3.46 1.52
N ASP A 39 7.90 -3.63 2.83
CA ASP A 39 6.84 -3.98 3.78
C ASP A 39 5.77 -2.86 3.91
N LEU A 40 6.22 -1.61 3.95
CA LEU A 40 5.31 -0.45 3.93
C LEU A 40 4.57 -0.35 2.59
N ALA A 41 5.24 -0.63 1.47
CA ALA A 41 4.58 -0.66 0.18
C ALA A 41 3.51 -1.77 0.09
N ASP A 42 3.79 -2.96 0.63
CA ASP A 42 2.81 -4.06 0.70
C ASP A 42 1.59 -3.68 1.56
N THR A 43 1.85 -3.05 2.71
CA THR A 43 0.80 -2.57 3.60
C THR A 43 -0.09 -1.52 2.94
N VAL A 44 0.50 -0.59 2.18
CA VAL A 44 -0.23 0.41 1.38
C VAL A 44 -1.11 -0.26 0.33
N ILE A 45 -0.61 -1.27 -0.38
CA ILE A 45 -1.39 -2.03 -1.38
C ILE A 45 -2.62 -2.68 -0.74
N ARG A 46 -2.47 -3.34 0.42
CA ARG A 46 -3.58 -3.97 1.14
C ARG A 46 -4.68 -2.98 1.54
N HIS A 47 -4.30 -1.77 1.97
CA HIS A 47 -5.26 -0.72 2.32
C HIS A 47 -6.01 -0.19 1.08
N ILE A 48 -5.33 -0.09 -0.06
CA ILE A 48 -5.96 0.30 -1.33
C ILE A 48 -6.90 -0.80 -1.82
N GLU A 49 -6.53 -2.08 -1.68
CA GLU A 49 -7.39 -3.21 -2.02
C GLU A 49 -8.63 -3.27 -1.11
N ALA A 50 -8.50 -2.98 0.19
CA ALA A 50 -9.63 -2.86 1.09
C ALA A 50 -10.58 -1.72 0.68
N LEU A 51 -10.05 -0.56 0.28
CA LEU A 51 -10.86 0.55 -0.27
C LEU A 51 -11.56 0.16 -1.57
N TYR A 52 -10.88 -0.60 -2.44
CA TYR A 52 -11.45 -1.08 -3.70
C TYR A 52 -12.61 -2.07 -3.48
N LEU A 53 -12.49 -2.96 -2.49
CA LEU A 53 -13.51 -3.95 -2.15
C LEU A 53 -14.62 -3.41 -1.25
N HIS A 54 -14.50 -2.17 -0.76
CA HIS A 54 -15.45 -1.60 0.18
C HIS A 54 -16.84 -1.40 -0.49
N PRO A 55 -17.93 -1.94 0.09
CA PRO A 55 -19.25 -1.94 -0.55
C PRO A 55 -19.80 -0.53 -0.81
N ASP A 56 -19.39 0.45 -0.03
CA ASP A 56 -19.81 1.85 -0.19
C ASP A 56 -19.10 2.57 -1.36
N LEU A 57 -17.85 2.18 -1.66
CA LEU A 57 -17.05 2.75 -2.75
C LEU A 57 -17.24 1.99 -4.07
N CYS A 58 -17.67 0.73 -4.01
CA CYS A 58 -18.02 -0.09 -5.16
C CYS A 58 -19.16 0.51 -6.01
N LYS A 59 -19.94 1.46 -5.45
CA LYS A 59 -21.02 2.14 -6.16
C LYS A 59 -20.52 3.22 -7.14
N ASP A 60 -19.25 3.64 -7.04
CA ASP A 60 -18.67 4.68 -7.89
C ASP A 60 -17.53 4.14 -8.77
N PRO A 61 -17.74 4.01 -10.09
CA PRO A 61 -16.76 3.39 -10.99
C PRO A 61 -15.51 4.25 -11.21
N ASP A 62 -15.61 5.58 -11.05
CA ASP A 62 -14.48 6.50 -11.21
C ASP A 62 -13.49 6.34 -10.04
N ARG A 63 -14.01 6.31 -8.81
CA ARG A 63 -13.23 5.99 -7.60
C ARG A 63 -12.59 4.61 -7.67
N GLN A 64 -13.30 3.60 -8.15
CA GLN A 64 -12.72 2.26 -8.35
C GLN A 64 -11.54 2.27 -9.32
N CYS A 65 -11.68 2.98 -10.46
CA CYS A 65 -10.59 3.12 -11.41
C CYS A 65 -9.39 3.83 -10.79
N ALA A 66 -9.62 4.87 -9.98
CA ALA A 66 -8.57 5.58 -9.27
C ALA A 66 -7.82 4.66 -8.30
N TYR A 67 -8.51 3.92 -7.44
CA TYR A 67 -7.89 2.98 -6.50
C TYR A 67 -7.13 1.86 -7.21
N ARG A 68 -7.68 1.31 -8.31
CA ARG A 68 -7.00 0.28 -9.11
C ARG A 68 -5.69 0.80 -9.72
N ARG A 69 -5.70 2.01 -10.29
CA ARG A 69 -4.47 2.65 -10.81
C ARG A 69 -3.46 2.87 -9.69
N PHE A 70 -3.93 3.27 -8.52
CA PHE A 70 -3.09 3.49 -7.35
C PHE A 70 -2.43 2.18 -6.88
N ALA A 71 -3.19 1.08 -6.77
CA ALA A 71 -2.65 -0.23 -6.42
C ALA A 71 -1.57 -0.70 -7.42
N CYS A 72 -1.80 -0.52 -8.73
CA CYS A 72 -0.81 -0.84 -9.75
C CYS A 72 0.48 -0.02 -9.58
N HIS A 73 0.36 1.29 -9.31
CA HIS A 73 1.51 2.15 -9.08
C HIS A 73 2.35 1.67 -7.88
N TRP A 74 1.69 1.34 -6.76
CA TRP A 74 2.36 0.85 -5.56
C TRP A 74 3.01 -0.53 -5.75
N ARG A 75 2.41 -1.43 -6.54
CA ARG A 75 3.05 -2.70 -6.93
C ARG A 75 4.34 -2.47 -7.71
N CYS A 76 4.35 -1.50 -8.63
CA CYS A 76 5.58 -1.13 -9.35
C CYS A 76 6.64 -0.54 -8.40
N LEU A 77 6.25 0.26 -7.39
CA LEU A 77 7.18 0.78 -6.39
C LEU A 77 7.75 -0.32 -5.47
N ALA A 78 6.91 -1.27 -5.04
CA ALA A 78 7.34 -2.43 -4.26
C ALA A 78 8.33 -3.31 -5.05
N ALA A 79 8.09 -3.52 -6.35
CA ALA A 79 9.01 -4.24 -7.22
C ALA A 79 10.35 -3.51 -7.41
N GLN A 80 10.34 -2.18 -7.54
CA GLN A 80 11.55 -1.36 -7.67
C GLN A 80 12.41 -1.37 -6.39
N THR A 81 11.80 -1.24 -5.21
CA THR A 81 12.55 -1.30 -3.93
C THR A 81 13.21 -2.67 -3.73
N ARG A 82 12.55 -3.76 -4.13
CA ARG A 82 13.15 -5.10 -4.14
C ARG A 82 14.32 -5.22 -5.12
N THR A 83 14.27 -4.51 -6.24
CA THR A 83 15.29 -4.57 -7.30
C THR A 83 16.48 -3.65 -7.02
N GLY A 84 16.27 -2.53 -6.31
CA GLY A 84 17.33 -1.60 -5.90
C GLY A 84 18.38 -2.21 -4.96
N ALA A 85 18.05 -3.29 -4.25
CA ALA A 85 19.00 -4.06 -3.43
C ALA A 85 19.96 -4.94 -4.26
N ARG A 86 19.75 -5.08 -5.57
CA ARG A 86 20.54 -5.93 -6.48
C ARG A 86 21.33 -5.09 -7.51
N ARG A 87 21.93 -3.98 -7.06
CA ARG A 87 22.87 -3.18 -7.86
C ARG A 87 24.19 -2.87 -7.17
N ASP A 88 24.58 -3.70 -6.21
CA ASP A 88 25.99 -3.83 -5.82
C ASP A 88 26.51 -5.16 -6.37
N THR A 89 26.86 -5.17 -7.65
CA THR A 89 27.87 -6.10 -8.13
C THR A 89 29.07 -5.24 -8.47
N PRO A 90 30.19 -5.36 -7.73
CA PRO A 90 31.42 -4.70 -8.10
C PRO A 90 31.89 -5.34 -9.41
N PHE A 91 31.65 -4.62 -10.52
CA PHE A 91 32.29 -4.95 -11.78
C PHE A 91 33.76 -4.57 -11.64
N THR A 92 34.58 -5.55 -11.28
CA THR A 92 36.04 -5.44 -11.29
C THR A 92 36.50 -6.07 -12.60
N ALA A 93 37.09 -5.25 -13.48
CA ALA A 93 37.85 -5.68 -14.64
C ALA A 93 39.13 -4.85 -14.71
#